data_AF-C0QSJ9-F1
#
_entry.id   AF-C0QSJ9-F1
#
_cell.length_a   1.000
_cell.length_b   1.000
_cell.length_c   1.000
_cell.angle_alpha   90.00
_cell.angle_beta   90.00
_cell.angle_gamma   90.00
#
_symmetry.space_group_name_H-M   'P 1'
#
loop_
_entity.id
_entity.type
_entity.pdbx_description
1 polymer ?
#
loop_
_entity_poly.entity_id
_entity_poly.type
_entity_poly.pdbx_seq_one_letter_code
_entity_poly.pdbx_strand_id
1 'polypeptide(L)'
;MYEIKILSKLVKDVTRIKNPKVYFIGLDREEIKVFKKYTNIKVTLSIKDADFVFVKNLRRPLKINKPVFSLDFKSLKYCKNCFGVFSWRNGRPMLIIFKEVINSLKIHLPEDYDYFIDSKKYILSG
;
A
#
# COMPACT_ATOMS: atom_id res chain seq x y z
N MET A 1 -8.67 -0.01 13.91
CA MET A 1 -7.79 1.07 14.45
C MET A 1 -6.31 0.71 14.32
N TYR A 2 -5.87 -0.47 14.76
CA TYR A 2 -4.46 -0.90 14.64
C TYR A 2 -3.95 -0.95 13.19
N GLU A 3 -4.76 -1.46 12.26
CA GLU A 3 -4.42 -1.55 10.83
C GLU A 3 -4.06 -0.19 10.24
N ILE A 4 -4.85 0.85 10.56
CA ILE A 4 -4.62 2.20 10.04
C ILE A 4 -3.31 2.79 10.59
N LYS A 5 -2.92 2.43 11.82
CA LYS A 5 -1.60 2.80 12.36
C LYS A 5 -0.47 2.13 11.58
N ILE A 6 -0.60 0.85 11.23
CA ILE A 6 0.36 0.11 10.41
C ILE A 6 0.48 0.76 9.03
N LEU A 7 -0.64 1.01 8.35
CA LEU A 7 -0.66 1.66 7.05
C LEU A 7 -0.07 3.08 7.10
N SER A 8 -0.38 3.84 8.16
CA SER A 8 0.17 5.19 8.38
C SER A 8 1.68 5.19 8.58
N LYS A 9 2.21 4.25 9.38
CA LYS A 9 3.65 4.06 9.55
C LYS A 9 4.32 3.68 8.23
N LEU A 10 3.74 2.73 7.49
CA LEU A 10 4.25 2.30 6.18
C LEU A 10 4.35 3.47 5.20
N VAL A 11 3.32 4.32 5.10
CA VAL A 11 3.36 5.51 4.23
C VAL A 11 4.51 6.44 4.61
N LYS A 12 4.70 6.72 5.90
CA LYS A 12 5.78 7.59 6.38
C LYS A 12 7.16 6.99 6.10
N ASP A 13 7.34 5.71 6.35
CA ASP A 13 8.64 5.04 6.20
C ASP A 13 9.04 4.89 4.72
N VAL A 14 8.06 4.60 3.85
CA VAL A 14 8.29 4.52 2.39
C VAL A 14 8.55 5.89 1.78
N THR A 15 7.78 6.90 2.14
CA THR A 15 7.89 8.24 1.52
C THR A 15 9.02 9.07 2.12
N ARG A 16 9.33 8.89 3.40
CA ARG A 16 10.26 9.72 4.18
C ARG A 16 9.90 11.21 4.19
N ILE A 17 8.63 11.53 3.94
CA ILE A 17 8.09 12.89 3.92
C ILE A 17 7.40 13.17 5.27
N LYS A 18 7.59 14.37 5.83
CA LYS A 18 6.99 14.77 7.12
C LYS A 18 5.46 14.72 7.10
N ASN A 19 4.85 15.21 6.02
CA ASN A 19 3.39 15.28 5.82
C ASN A 19 3.00 14.73 4.44
N PRO A 20 3.05 13.40 4.25
CA PRO A 20 2.80 12.79 2.95
C PRO A 20 1.33 12.93 2.54
N LYS A 21 1.10 13.01 1.24
CA LYS A 21 -0.22 12.98 0.62
C LYS A 21 -0.53 11.59 0.07
N VAL A 22 -1.67 11.05 0.43
CA VAL A 22 -2.14 9.73 -0.02
C VAL A 22 -3.30 9.89 -1.00
N TYR A 23 -3.28 9.12 -2.08
CA TYR A 23 -4.42 8.92 -2.97
C TYR A 23 -4.93 7.49 -2.87
N PHE A 24 -6.26 7.33 -2.96
CA PHE A 24 -6.92 6.03 -2.89
C PHE A 24 -7.59 5.72 -4.23
N ILE A 25 -7.40 4.49 -4.71
CA ILE A 25 -8.11 3.96 -5.87
C ILE A 25 -8.97 2.78 -5.42
N GLY A 26 -10.27 2.87 -5.67
CA GLY A 26 -11.23 1.77 -5.46
C GLY A 26 -11.66 1.49 -4.01
N LEU A 27 -11.34 2.40 -3.08
CA LEU A 27 -11.96 2.47 -1.76
C LEU A 27 -13.21 3.35 -1.81
N ASP A 28 -14.17 3.06 -0.94
CA ASP A 28 -15.35 3.90 -0.79
C ASP A 28 -15.09 5.13 0.11
N ARG A 29 -16.09 6.02 0.18
CA ARG A 29 -15.98 7.28 0.95
C ARG A 29 -15.89 7.04 2.46
N GLU A 30 -16.52 5.98 2.98
CA GLU A 30 -16.52 5.67 4.41
C GLU A 30 -15.16 5.12 4.84
N GLU A 31 -14.57 4.20 4.06
CA GLU A 31 -13.21 3.70 4.29
C GLU A 31 -12.19 4.87 4.32
N ILE A 32 -12.31 5.81 3.38
CA ILE A 32 -11.44 7.01 3.34
C ILE A 32 -11.69 7.92 4.54
N LYS A 33 -12.94 8.11 4.97
CA LYS A 33 -13.27 8.88 6.20
C LYS A 33 -12.65 8.24 7.44
N VAL A 34 -12.75 6.92 7.56
CA VAL A 34 -12.14 6.18 8.69
C VAL A 34 -10.62 6.35 8.67
N PHE A 35 -9.96 6.24 7.52
CA PHE A 35 -8.53 6.50 7.40
C PHE A 35 -8.16 7.93 7.84
N LYS A 36 -8.91 8.94 7.40
CA LYS A 36 -8.71 10.35 7.81
C LYS A 36 -8.92 10.56 9.30
N LYS A 37 -9.89 9.86 9.91
CA LYS A 37 -10.18 9.98 11.34
C LYS A 37 -9.04 9.47 12.22
N TYR A 38 -8.29 8.47 11.75
CA TYR A 38 -7.27 7.79 12.55
C TYR A 38 -5.83 8.07 12.09
N THR A 39 -5.63 8.99 11.13
CA THR A 39 -4.29 9.40 10.68
C THR A 39 -4.22 10.92 10.49
N ASN A 40 -3.02 11.47 10.64
CA ASN A 40 -2.73 12.85 10.26
C ASN A 40 -2.24 12.97 8.80
N ILE A 41 -2.40 11.91 8.00
CA ILE A 41 -1.94 11.87 6.61
C ILE A 41 -2.95 12.58 5.73
N LYS A 42 -2.49 13.51 4.89
CA LYS A 42 -3.37 14.27 4.01
C LYS A 42 -3.85 13.36 2.88
N VAL A 43 -5.16 13.28 2.68
CA VAL A 43 -5.72 12.60 1.50
C VAL A 43 -5.90 13.62 0.38
N THR A 44 -5.35 13.33 -0.80
CA THR A 44 -5.52 14.14 -2.01
C THR A 44 -6.63 13.59 -2.89
N LEU A 45 -7.25 14.44 -3.70
CA LEU A 45 -8.24 14.06 -4.73
C LEU A 45 -7.59 13.80 -6.11
N SER A 46 -6.29 14.08 -6.23
CA SER A 46 -5.54 13.99 -7.47
C SER A 46 -4.34 13.08 -7.27
N ILE A 47 -4.22 12.08 -8.15
CA ILE A 47 -3.09 11.15 -8.16
C ILE A 47 -1.76 11.87 -8.41
N LYS A 48 -1.76 12.98 -9.17
CA LYS A 48 -0.55 13.72 -9.50
C LYS A 48 0.11 14.29 -8.24
N ASP A 49 -0.72 14.76 -7.30
CA ASP A 49 -0.31 15.38 -6.05
C ASP A 49 -0.02 14.38 -4.92
N ALA A 50 -0.15 13.08 -5.18
CA ALA A 50 0.04 12.04 -4.19
C ALA A 50 1.52 11.66 -4.04
N ASP A 51 1.99 11.45 -2.83
CA ASP A 51 3.31 10.87 -2.55
C ASP A 51 3.23 9.33 -2.46
N PHE A 52 2.03 8.82 -2.19
CA PHE A 52 1.77 7.39 -2.01
C PHE A 52 0.36 7.04 -2.49
N VAL A 53 0.19 5.86 -3.06
CA VAL A 53 -1.12 5.39 -3.56
C VAL A 53 -1.51 4.08 -2.90
N PHE A 54 -2.71 4.04 -2.31
CA PHE A 54 -3.36 2.78 -1.95
C PHE A 54 -4.34 2.35 -3.03
N VAL A 55 -4.39 1.05 -3.29
CA VAL A 55 -5.32 0.48 -4.26
C VAL A 55 -6.13 -0.66 -3.64
N LYS A 56 -7.41 -0.71 -3.98
CA LYS A 56 -8.34 -1.79 -3.64
C LYS A 56 -9.27 -1.98 -4.82
N ASN A 57 -9.84 -3.17 -4.98
CA ASN A 57 -10.85 -3.50 -5.98
C ASN A 57 -10.47 -3.09 -7.42
N LEU A 58 -9.19 -3.17 -7.79
CA LEU A 58 -8.79 -2.87 -9.16
C LEU A 58 -9.41 -3.88 -10.13
N ARG A 59 -9.90 -3.38 -11.27
CA ARG A 59 -10.49 -4.19 -12.36
C ARG A 59 -9.75 -4.04 -13.68
N ARG A 60 -8.77 -3.13 -13.75
CA ARG A 60 -8.01 -2.81 -14.95
C ARG A 60 -6.55 -2.55 -14.61
N PRO A 61 -5.61 -2.85 -15.52
CA PRO A 61 -4.19 -2.59 -15.30
C PRO A 61 -3.93 -1.16 -14.86
N LEU A 62 -3.07 -1.01 -13.85
CA LEU A 62 -2.65 0.26 -13.30
C LEU A 62 -1.18 0.50 -13.64
N LYS A 63 -0.88 1.66 -14.21
CA LYS A 63 0.49 2.09 -14.53
C LYS A 63 0.72 3.48 -13.93
N ILE A 64 1.45 3.53 -12.82
CA ILE A 64 1.77 4.76 -12.10
C ILE A 64 3.24 4.72 -11.70
N ASN A 65 3.95 5.84 -11.83
CA ASN A 65 5.33 5.96 -11.38
C ASN A 65 5.41 6.56 -9.96
N LYS A 66 4.73 5.94 -9.00
CA LYS A 66 4.69 6.31 -7.58
C LYS A 66 4.68 5.04 -6.74
N PRO A 67 5.07 5.08 -5.44
CA PRO A 67 4.87 3.96 -4.54
C PRO A 67 3.39 3.58 -4.47
N VAL A 68 3.06 2.34 -4.84
CA VAL A 68 1.69 1.81 -4.80
C VAL A 68 1.62 0.60 -3.91
N PHE A 69 0.63 0.56 -3.03
CA PHE A 69 0.43 -0.54 -2.09
C PHE A 69 -1.01 -1.05 -2.15
N SER A 70 -1.18 -2.36 -2.17
CA SER A 70 -2.49 -2.99 -2.31
C SER A 70 -3.17 -3.21 -0.96
N LEU A 71 -4.48 -3.04 -0.89
CA LEU A 71 -5.31 -3.37 0.27
C LEU A 71 -6.14 -4.66 0.07
N ASP A 72 -5.93 -5.34 -1.06
CA ASP A 72 -6.45 -6.68 -1.31
C ASP A 72 -5.54 -7.47 -2.27
N PHE A 73 -5.65 -8.79 -2.23
CA PHE A 73 -4.89 -9.66 -3.13
C PHE A 73 -5.38 -9.59 -4.58
N LYS A 74 -6.67 -9.27 -4.81
CA LYS A 74 -7.28 -9.25 -6.16
C LYS A 74 -6.62 -8.19 -7.06
N SER A 75 -6.31 -7.04 -6.49
CA SER A 75 -5.72 -5.89 -7.16
C SER A 75 -4.29 -6.12 -7.61
N LEU A 76 -3.57 -7.08 -7.00
CA LEU A 76 -2.21 -7.44 -7.40
C LEU A 76 -2.12 -7.96 -8.83
N LYS A 77 -3.19 -8.60 -9.34
CA LYS A 77 -3.27 -9.05 -10.75
C LYS A 77 -3.21 -7.88 -11.73
N TYR A 78 -3.67 -6.70 -11.31
CA TYR A 78 -3.76 -5.49 -12.14
C TYR A 78 -2.70 -4.44 -11.80
N CYS A 79 -1.98 -4.60 -10.69
CA CYS A 79 -0.98 -3.66 -10.20
C CYS A 79 0.41 -4.29 -10.20
N LYS A 80 1.10 -4.21 -11.34
CA LYS A 80 2.44 -4.80 -11.48
C LYS A 80 3.47 -4.13 -10.56
N ASN A 81 3.35 -2.81 -10.38
CA ASN A 81 4.21 -1.97 -9.55
C ASN A 81 3.78 -1.88 -8.08
N CYS A 82 2.74 -2.61 -7.65
CA CYS A 82 2.42 -2.68 -6.24
C CYS A 82 3.58 -3.34 -5.50
N PHE A 83 4.13 -2.65 -4.51
CA PHE A 83 5.30 -3.12 -3.77
C PHE A 83 4.92 -4.01 -2.58
N GLY A 84 3.63 -4.23 -2.34
CA GLY A 84 3.15 -5.16 -1.33
C GLY A 84 1.64 -5.12 -1.20
N VAL A 85 1.15 -5.83 -0.18
CA VAL A 85 -0.27 -5.93 0.15
C VAL A 85 -0.48 -5.97 1.66
N PHE A 86 -1.51 -5.28 2.13
CA PHE A 86 -2.07 -5.48 3.47
C PHE A 86 -3.52 -5.92 3.33
N SER A 87 -3.83 -7.16 3.71
CA SER A 87 -5.19 -7.69 3.59
C SER A 87 -5.46 -8.82 4.56
N TRP A 88 -6.71 -9.25 4.67
CA TRP A 88 -7.10 -10.37 5.53
C TRP A 88 -7.16 -11.66 4.71
N ARG A 89 -6.55 -12.73 5.23
CA ARG A 89 -6.70 -14.10 4.72
C ARG A 89 -7.03 -15.00 5.89
N ASN A 90 -8.13 -15.75 5.80
CA ASN A 90 -8.58 -16.69 6.84
C ASN A 90 -8.66 -16.06 8.25
N GLY A 91 -9.20 -14.84 8.35
CA GLY A 91 -9.35 -14.13 9.62
C GLY A 91 -8.04 -13.60 10.24
N ARG A 92 -6.93 -13.60 9.51
CA ARG A 92 -5.65 -13.05 9.97
C ARG A 92 -5.21 -11.89 9.07
N PRO A 93 -4.75 -10.76 9.65
CA PRO A 93 -4.16 -9.69 8.86
C PRO A 93 -2.80 -10.17 8.33
N MET A 94 -2.56 -9.94 7.05
CA MET A 94 -1.30 -10.23 6.38
C MET A 94 -0.71 -8.94 5.86
N LEU A 95 0.53 -8.65 6.25
CA LEU A 95 1.37 -7.63 5.63
C LEU A 95 2.45 -8.37 4.84
N ILE A 96 2.51 -8.13 3.53
CA ILE A 96 3.56 -8.69 2.67
C ILE A 96 4.14 -7.56 1.82
N ILE A 97 5.47 -7.48 1.79
CA ILE A 97 6.25 -6.54 1.00
C ILE A 97 7.06 -7.34 -0.02
N PHE A 98 6.95 -6.97 -1.29
CA PHE A 98 7.60 -7.70 -2.38
C PHE A 98 9.02 -7.21 -2.59
N LYS A 99 9.99 -8.06 -2.26
CA LYS A 99 11.43 -7.78 -2.33
C LYS A 99 11.84 -7.22 -3.70
N GLU A 100 11.35 -7.83 -4.78
CA GLU A 100 11.72 -7.44 -6.14
C GLU A 100 11.26 -6.02 -6.47
N VAL A 101 10.08 -5.64 -5.98
CA VAL A 101 9.46 -4.36 -6.30
C VAL A 101 10.08 -3.24 -5.48
N ILE A 102 10.31 -3.44 -4.17
CA ILE A 102 10.98 -2.43 -3.35
C ILE A 102 12.41 -2.16 -3.86
N ASN A 103 13.14 -3.18 -4.32
CA ASN A 103 14.46 -3.03 -4.92
C ASN A 103 14.39 -2.22 -6.22
N SER A 104 13.43 -2.53 -7.10
CA SER A 104 13.24 -1.80 -8.36
C SER A 104 12.87 -0.32 -8.15
N LEU A 105 12.12 -0.02 -7.09
CA LEU A 105 11.70 1.32 -6.72
C LEU A 105 12.71 2.04 -5.80
N LYS A 106 13.84 1.39 -5.45
CA LYS A 106 14.84 1.87 -4.49
C LYS A 106 14.22 2.32 -3.15
N ILE A 107 13.15 1.64 -2.72
CA ILE A 107 12.50 1.87 -1.44
C ILE A 107 13.35 1.20 -0.35
N HIS A 108 13.74 1.98 0.65
CA HIS A 108 14.53 1.52 1.79
C HIS A 108 13.67 1.63 3.05
N LEU A 109 13.32 0.47 3.62
CA LEU A 109 12.51 0.36 4.83
C LEU A 109 13.39 0.10 6.06
N PRO A 110 12.91 0.46 7.27
CA PRO A 110 13.54 0.02 8.53
C PRO A 110 13.61 -1.51 8.66
N GLU A 111 14.57 -2.01 9.43
CA GLU A 111 14.81 -3.45 9.67
C GLU A 111 13.58 -4.17 10.28
N ASP A 112 12.73 -3.45 11.01
CA ASP A 112 11.46 -3.96 11.52
C ASP A 112 10.55 -4.57 10.43
N TYR A 113 10.79 -4.23 9.16
CA TYR A 113 10.02 -4.75 8.03
C TYR A 113 10.52 -6.07 7.47
N ASP A 114 11.72 -6.53 7.83
CA ASP A 114 12.37 -7.68 7.20
C ASP A 114 11.53 -8.96 7.28
N TYR A 115 10.82 -9.15 8.39
CA TYR A 115 9.89 -10.28 8.58
C TYR A 115 8.67 -10.27 7.65
N PHE A 116 8.36 -9.14 7.01
CA PHE A 116 7.25 -9.01 6.06
C PHE A 116 7.72 -9.02 4.61
N ILE A 117 9.03 -9.09 4.35
CA ILE A 117 9.58 -9.11 3.01
C ILE A 117 9.57 -10.54 2.47
N ASP A 118 8.86 -10.74 1.36
CA ASP A 118 8.78 -12.02 0.65
C ASP A 118 8.83 -11.82 -0.88
N SER A 119 9.02 -12.90 -1.62
CA SER A 119 9.02 -12.87 -3.09
C SER A 119 7.61 -12.90 -3.64
N LYS A 120 7.30 -11.98 -4.57
CA LYS A 120 5.97 -11.87 -5.19
C LYS A 120 5.49 -13.17 -5.84
N LYS A 121 6.42 -13.99 -6.35
CA LYS A 121 6.12 -15.26 -7.03
C LYS A 121 5.41 -16.27 -6.11
N TYR A 122 5.76 -16.33 -4.83
CA TYR A 122 5.15 -17.30 -3.91
C TYR A 122 3.73 -16.90 -3.48
N ILE A 123 3.38 -15.63 -3.63
CA ILE A 123 2.08 -15.09 -3.19
C ILE A 123 1.01 -15.17 -4.29
N LEU A 124 1.40 -15.03 -5.56
CA LEU A 124 0.46 -15.11 -6.70
C LEU A 124 0.23 -16.53 -7.22
N SER A 125 1.07 -17.48 -6.80
CA SER A 125 1.01 -18.89 -7.22
C SER A 125 0.20 -19.80 -6.28
N GLY A 126 -0.36 -19.27 -5.19
CA GLY A 126 -1.20 -20.01 -4.24
C GLY A 126 -2.50 -19.30 -3.89
#